data_AF-A0A0C3BSE1-F1
#
_entry.id   AF-A0A0C3BSE1-F1
#
_cell.length_a   1.000
_cell.length_b   1.000
_cell.length_c   1.000
_cell.angle_alpha   90.00
_cell.angle_beta   90.00
_cell.angle_gamma   90.00
#
_symmetry.space_group_name_H-M   'P 1'
#
loop_
_entity.id
_entity.type
_entity.pdbx_description
1 polymer ?
#
loop_
_entity_poly.entity_id
_entity_poly.type
_entity_poly.pdbx_seq_one_letter_code
_entity_poly.pdbx_strand_id
1 'polypeptide(L)'
;KFFPRYDSPYTVIDTHPETSNYTLELPNSPNTFPTFHSSELKPHFTNDCSLFPLHKMAEPQPVFTNQVFKSILFKTLSTPVDVTMDTNTSYNGLAMD
;
A
#
# COMPACT_ATOMS: atom_id res chain seq x y z
N LYS A 1 -5.32 20.69 -26.15
CA LYS A 1 -6.06 21.38 -25.07
C LYS A 1 -5.84 20.60 -23.79
N PHE A 2 -5.35 21.22 -22.71
CA PHE A 2 -5.19 20.56 -21.42
C PHE A 2 -6.53 20.55 -20.67
N PHE A 3 -6.89 19.40 -20.14
CA PHE A 3 -8.03 19.26 -19.24
C PHE A 3 -7.53 19.47 -17.81
N PRO A 4 -8.32 20.14 -16.93
CA PRO A 4 -7.99 20.23 -15.52
C PRO A 4 -7.76 18.83 -14.95
N ARG A 5 -6.61 18.63 -14.28
CA ARG A 5 -6.30 17.41 -13.54
C ARG A 5 -6.20 17.79 -12.08
N TYR A 6 -6.96 17.10 -11.25
CA TYR A 6 -6.83 17.20 -9.80
C TYR A 6 -5.65 16.34 -9.38
N ASP A 7 -4.76 16.93 -8.57
CA ASP A 7 -3.72 16.17 -7.90
C ASP A 7 -4.30 15.54 -6.62
N SER A 8 -3.55 14.58 -6.09
CA SER A 8 -3.75 13.75 -4.90
C SER A 8 -4.66 14.35 -3.80
N PRO A 9 -5.32 13.50 -2.98
CA PRO A 9 -6.07 13.99 -1.84
C PRO A 9 -5.16 14.74 -0.88
N TYR A 10 -5.53 15.99 -0.58
CA TYR A 10 -4.89 16.80 0.44
C TYR A 10 -5.83 17.03 1.61
N THR A 11 -5.24 17.16 2.81
CA THR A 11 -5.98 17.51 4.02
C THR A 11 -6.24 19.00 4.06
N VAL A 12 -7.46 19.41 4.41
CA VAL A 12 -7.78 20.82 4.68
C VAL A 12 -7.32 21.15 6.09
N ILE A 13 -6.46 22.16 6.24
CA ILE A 13 -5.93 22.61 7.53
C ILE A 13 -6.60 23.89 8.04
N ASP A 14 -7.22 24.67 7.15
CA ASP A 14 -7.95 25.89 7.51
C ASP A 14 -9.07 26.19 6.51
N THR A 15 -10.14 26.83 6.97
CA THR A 15 -11.37 27.07 6.20
C THR A 15 -11.89 28.49 6.36
N HIS A 16 -12.21 29.12 5.23
CA HIS A 16 -12.79 30.45 5.13
C HIS A 16 -14.09 30.39 4.29
N PRO A 17 -15.18 29.80 4.82
CA PRO A 17 -16.41 29.54 4.06
C PRO A 17 -17.05 30.81 3.51
N GLU A 18 -16.91 31.94 4.21
CA GLU A 18 -17.45 33.25 3.81
C GLU A 18 -16.86 33.78 2.50
N THR A 19 -15.61 33.39 2.19
CA THR A 19 -14.96 33.68 0.91
C THR A 19 -14.78 32.44 0.04
N SER A 20 -15.31 31.29 0.48
CA SER A 20 -15.16 29.99 -0.19
C SER A 20 -13.69 29.58 -0.42
N ASN A 21 -12.79 29.96 0.49
CA ASN A 21 -11.37 29.64 0.43
C ASN A 21 -11.01 28.55 1.46
N TYR A 22 -10.09 27.67 1.06
CA TYR A 22 -9.65 26.53 1.86
C TYR A 22 -8.14 26.40 1.75
N THR A 23 -7.47 26.18 2.88
CA THR A 23 -6.02 25.97 2.92
C THR A 23 -5.72 24.49 3.07
N LEU A 24 -4.84 23.98 2.19
CA LEU A 24 -4.45 22.57 2.12
C LEU A 24 -3.07 22.32 2.72
N GLU A 25 -2.87 21.13 3.28
CA GLU A 25 -1.55 20.63 3.64
C GLU A 25 -0.83 20.09 2.40
N LEU A 26 0.24 20.77 1.96
CA LEU A 26 1.01 20.44 0.75
C LEU A 26 2.45 20.00 1.08
N PRO A 27 2.67 18.82 1.69
CA PRO A 27 4.00 18.41 2.16
C PRO A 27 5.01 18.25 1.01
N ASN A 28 4.53 17.91 -0.19
CA ASN A 28 5.36 17.68 -1.38
C ASN A 28 5.59 18.95 -2.21
N SER A 29 5.04 20.10 -1.82
CA SER A 29 5.05 21.31 -2.65
C SER A 29 5.19 22.59 -1.81
N PRO A 30 6.31 22.76 -1.09
CA PRO A 30 6.50 23.87 -0.14
C PRO A 30 6.50 25.27 -0.79
N ASN A 31 6.73 25.37 -2.10
CA ASN A 31 6.75 26.64 -2.84
C ASN A 31 5.39 27.03 -3.44
N THR A 32 4.33 26.25 -3.18
CA THR A 32 2.99 26.51 -3.72
C THR A 32 2.14 27.22 -2.66
N PHE A 33 1.33 28.19 -3.10
CA PHE A 33 0.38 28.82 -2.20
C PHE A 33 -0.71 27.80 -1.81
N PRO A 34 -0.91 27.50 -0.52
CA PRO A 34 -1.75 26.38 -0.10
C PRO A 34 -3.25 26.70 -0.09
N THR A 35 -3.64 27.96 -0.27
CA THR A 35 -5.03 28.40 -0.21
C THR A 35 -5.66 28.43 -1.61
N PHE A 36 -6.78 27.74 -1.75
CA PHE A 36 -7.52 27.59 -3.00
C PHE A 36 -8.99 27.95 -2.83
N HIS A 37 -9.61 28.46 -3.88
CA HIS A 37 -11.05 28.67 -3.93
C HIS A 37 -11.78 27.34 -4.15
N SER A 38 -12.98 27.20 -3.60
CA SER A 38 -13.82 25.99 -3.68
C SER A 38 -14.03 25.46 -5.10
N SER A 39 -14.05 26.33 -6.12
CA SER A 39 -14.20 25.96 -7.53
C SER A 39 -13.03 25.17 -8.10
N GLU A 40 -11.86 25.25 -7.48
CA GLU A 40 -10.63 24.54 -7.87
C GLU A 40 -10.48 23.21 -7.12
N LEU A 41 -11.32 22.97 -6.12
CA LEU A 41 -11.26 21.79 -5.26
C LEU A 41 -12.35 20.79 -5.63
N LYS A 42 -12.08 19.52 -5.32
CA LYS A 42 -13.05 18.45 -5.45
C LYS A 42 -12.96 17.54 -4.23
N PRO A 43 -14.09 17.18 -3.59
CA PRO A 43 -14.08 16.22 -2.51
C PRO A 43 -13.50 14.89 -2.98
N HIS A 44 -12.57 14.35 -2.20
CA HIS A 44 -12.03 13.02 -2.43
C HIS A 44 -12.98 11.96 -1.86
N PHE A 45 -13.35 10.99 -2.68
CA PHE A 45 -14.11 9.82 -2.27
C PHE A 45 -13.24 8.58 -2.48
N THR A 46 -13.01 7.82 -1.40
CA THR A 46 -12.27 6.55 -1.48
C THR A 46 -12.99 5.58 -2.41
N ASN A 47 -12.23 4.84 -3.23
CA ASN A 47 -12.80 3.86 -4.14
C ASN A 47 -13.50 2.73 -3.38
N ASP A 48 -14.79 2.54 -3.65
CA ASP A 48 -15.54 1.38 -3.18
C ASP A 48 -15.14 0.14 -4.00
N CYS A 49 -14.39 -0.76 -3.36
CA CYS A 49 -13.90 -1.98 -4.02
C CYS A 49 -15.01 -3.00 -4.32
N SER A 50 -16.18 -2.91 -3.67
CA SER A 50 -17.30 -3.80 -3.94
C SER A 50 -18.00 -3.44 -5.26
N LEU A 51 -18.06 -2.14 -5.58
CA LEU A 51 -18.67 -1.62 -6.80
C LEU A 51 -17.68 -1.54 -7.97
N PHE A 52 -16.41 -1.23 -7.67
CA PHE A 52 -15.36 -1.03 -8.68
C PHE A 52 -14.11 -1.84 -8.37
N PRO A 53 -14.17 -3.18 -8.46
CA PRO A 53 -13.03 -4.05 -8.16
C PRO A 53 -11.84 -3.83 -9.11
N LEU A 54 -12.09 -3.36 -10.34
CA LEU A 54 -11.06 -3.08 -11.34
C LEU A 54 -10.32 -1.75 -11.14
N HIS A 55 -10.79 -0.88 -10.23
CA HIS A 55 -10.10 0.37 -9.90
C HIS A 55 -9.00 0.17 -8.85
N LYS A 56 -8.93 -1.02 -8.23
CA LYS A 56 -7.79 -1.37 -7.38
C LYS A 56 -6.63 -1.78 -8.28
N MET A 57 -5.54 -1.02 -8.23
CA MET A 57 -4.29 -1.47 -8.85
C MET A 57 -3.86 -2.79 -8.21
N ALA A 58 -3.48 -3.77 -9.04
CA ALA A 58 -2.82 -4.96 -8.53
C ALA A 58 -1.57 -4.52 -7.76
N GLU A 59 -1.44 -4.98 -6.52
CA GLU A 59 -0.22 -4.74 -5.75
C GLU A 59 0.97 -5.28 -6.54
N PRO A 60 2.04 -4.47 -6.74
CA PRO A 60 3.19 -4.93 -7.49
C PRO A 60 3.75 -6.18 -6.82
N GLN A 61 4.09 -7.18 -7.63
CA GLN A 61 4.71 -8.39 -7.10
C GLN A 61 5.99 -7.99 -6.35
N PRO A 62 6.31 -8.63 -5.21
CA PRO A 62 7.52 -8.34 -4.47
C PRO A 62 8.74 -8.42 -5.38
N VAL A 63 9.49 -7.33 -5.48
CA VAL A 63 10.75 -7.32 -6.23
C VAL A 63 11.83 -7.88 -5.30
N PHE A 64 12.36 -9.05 -5.63
CA PHE A 64 13.54 -9.59 -4.96
C PHE A 64 14.78 -8.88 -5.52
N THR A 65 15.21 -7.80 -4.86
CA THR A 65 16.54 -7.22 -5.10
C THR A 65 17.57 -8.02 -4.32
N ASN A 66 18.64 -8.47 -4.99
CA ASN A 66 19.70 -9.33 -4.44
C ASN A 66 20.63 -8.62 -3.42
N GLN A 67 20.11 -7.65 -2.67
CA GLN A 67 20.80 -6.99 -1.58
C GLN A 67 19.83 -6.79 -0.41
N VAL A 68 19.88 -7.78 0.49
CA VAL A 68 19.55 -7.67 1.92
C VAL A 68 18.08 -7.36 2.23
N PHE A 69 17.34 -8.44 2.51
CA PHE A 69 15.98 -8.44 3.05
C PHE A 69 15.81 -7.50 4.25
N LYS A 70 15.09 -6.40 4.03
CA LYS A 70 14.46 -5.63 5.12
C LYS A 70 12.99 -5.42 4.77
N SER A 71 12.12 -6.38 5.13
CA SER A 71 10.71 -6.12 5.51
C SER A 71 9.83 -7.36 5.74
N ILE A 72 10.27 -8.59 5.42
CA ILE A 72 9.47 -9.79 5.77
C ILE A 72 9.75 -10.26 7.21
N LEU A 73 9.29 -9.50 8.22
CA LEU A 73 9.22 -10.00 9.60
C LEU A 73 7.98 -9.54 10.39
N PHE A 74 6.85 -9.26 9.73
CA PHE A 74 5.59 -9.00 10.46
C PHE A 74 4.40 -9.69 9.80
N LYS A 75 4.35 -11.03 9.75
CA LYS A 75 3.05 -11.73 9.86
C LYS A 75 3.03 -13.25 9.99
N THR A 76 4.15 -13.94 9.85
CA THR A 76 4.17 -15.41 9.90
C THR A 76 5.37 -15.73 10.76
N LEU A 77 5.25 -16.05 12.05
CA LEU A 77 4.94 -17.39 12.55
C LEU A 77 4.61 -17.24 14.05
N SER A 78 3.34 -17.33 14.42
CA SER A 78 2.92 -17.52 15.82
C SER A 78 1.93 -18.68 15.86
N THR A 79 2.44 -19.87 15.60
CA THR A 79 1.81 -21.14 16.01
C THR A 79 2.93 -22.15 16.27
N PRO A 80 3.17 -22.60 17.50
CA PRO A 80 4.04 -23.75 17.72
C PRO A 80 3.25 -25.03 17.43
N VAL A 81 3.72 -25.82 16.47
CA VAL A 81 3.32 -27.23 16.33
C VAL A 81 4.55 -28.04 16.73
N ASP A 82 4.49 -28.67 17.90
CA ASP A 82 5.49 -29.63 18.36
C ASP A 82 5.44 -30.87 17.44
N VAL A 83 6.55 -31.16 16.75
CA VAL A 83 6.72 -32.38 15.96
C VAL A 83 7.75 -33.27 16.66
N THR A 84 7.29 -34.40 17.19
CA THR A 84 8.11 -35.49 17.73
C THR A 84 8.74 -36.26 16.56
N MET A 85 10.06 -36.47 16.61
CA MET A 85 10.80 -37.19 15.55
C MET A 85 10.72 -38.71 15.76
N ASP A 86 10.24 -39.46 14.77
CA ASP A 86 10.38 -40.91 14.68
C ASP A 86 11.40 -41.29 13.59
N THR A 87 12.61 -41.63 14.00
CA THR A 87 13.64 -42.18 13.11
C THR A 87 13.37 -43.65 12.87
N ASN A 88 13.05 -44.08 11.65
CA ASN A 88 13.34 -45.44 11.15
C ASN A 88 13.15 -45.55 9.63
N THR A 89 14.25 -45.62 8.87
CA THR A 89 14.28 -46.38 7.61
C THR A 89 15.66 -47.00 7.45
N SER A 90 15.74 -48.31 7.68
CA SER A 90 16.93 -49.15 7.48
C SER A 90 17.10 -49.47 5.99
N TYR A 91 18.31 -49.28 5.46
CA TYR A 91 18.71 -49.66 4.10
C TYR A 91 18.87 -51.18 4.00
N ASN A 92 18.03 -51.84 3.19
CA ASN A 92 18.28 -53.20 2.71
C ASN A 92 18.86 -53.12 1.29
N GLY A 93 20.19 -53.23 1.18
CA GLY A 93 20.92 -53.36 -0.09
C GLY A 93 21.35 -54.82 -0.29
N LEU A 94 20.74 -55.44 -1.30
CA LEU A 94 20.92 -56.80 -1.78
C LEU A 94 22.38 -57.14 -2.08
N ALA A 95 22.87 -58.27 -1.55
CA ALA A 95 24.02 -58.97 -2.10
C ALA A 95 23.57 -59.74 -3.35
N MET A 96 24.29 -59.59 -4.46
CA MET A 96 24.21 -60.48 -5.62
C MET A 96 25.61 -61.04 -5.89
N ASP A 97 25.65 -62.37 -5.87
CA ASP A 97 26.51 -63.37 -6.50
C ASP A 97 28.05 -63.27 -6.41
#